data_AF-A0A0C2FWX5-F1
#
_entry.id   AF-A0A0C2FWX5-F1
#
_cell.length_a   1.000
_cell.length_b   1.000
_cell.length_c   1.000
_cell.angle_alpha   90.00
_cell.angle_beta   90.00
_cell.angle_gamma   90.00
#
_symmetry.space_group_name_H-M   'P 1'
#
loop_
_entity.id
_entity.type
_entity.pdbx_description
1 polymer ?
#
loop_
_entity_poly.entity_id
_entity_poly.type
_entity_poly.pdbx_seq_one_letter_code
_entity_poly.pdbx_strand_id
1 'polypeptide(L)'
;MGLCNRAAAARVVLDTCSLADMPRLCEAANLPLYWKHPIFMSLTKGEPRRASLMDFTAWWRAMTSVAHDEAARFVYTLTGGNKSFLSREDLYGMVMDIMHTHPGLEFCREAVDFHDKYCDVTSVDVSVARK
;
A
#
# COMPACT_ATOMS: atom_id res chain seq x y z
N MET A 1 -6.90 20.08 7.41
CA MET A 1 -6.98 20.57 6.02
C MET A 1 -6.22 19.72 4.99
N GLY A 2 -5.13 19.00 5.34
CA GLY A 2 -4.33 18.25 4.35
C GLY A 2 -4.96 16.98 3.74
N LEU A 3 -5.84 16.26 4.45
CA LEU A 3 -6.38 14.97 3.99
C LEU A 3 -7.47 15.10 2.89
N CYS A 4 -8.29 16.15 2.94
CA CYS A 4 -9.28 16.40 1.87
C CYS A 4 -8.59 16.74 0.54
N ASN A 5 -7.48 17.47 0.57
CA ASN A 5 -6.74 17.82 -0.65
C ASN A 5 -6.11 16.59 -1.31
N ARG A 6 -5.63 15.62 -0.52
CA ARG A 6 -5.07 14.36 -1.04
C ARG A 6 -6.12 13.50 -1.76
N ALA A 7 -7.32 13.39 -1.17
CA ALA A 7 -8.43 12.68 -1.80
C ALA A 7 -8.94 13.37 -3.08
N ALA A 8 -8.98 14.70 -3.08
CA ALA A 8 -9.38 15.47 -4.26
C ALA A 8 -8.37 15.30 -5.41
N ALA A 9 -7.06 15.28 -5.11
CA ALA A 9 -6.03 15.08 -6.12
C ALA A 9 -6.11 13.70 -6.80
N ALA A 10 -6.49 12.65 -6.07
CA ALA A 10 -6.71 11.32 -6.65
C ALA A 10 -7.86 11.29 -7.68
N ARG A 11 -8.85 12.19 -7.59
CA ARG A 11 -9.96 12.28 -8.56
C ARG A 11 -9.50 12.65 -9.97
N VAL A 12 -8.36 13.33 -10.10
CA VAL A 12 -7.81 13.75 -11.40
C VAL A 12 -7.15 12.56 -12.13
N VAL A 13 -6.82 11.49 -11.40
CA VAL A 13 -6.04 10.35 -11.91
C VAL A 13 -6.90 9.09 -12.12
N LEU A 14 -8.10 9.02 -11.53
CA LEU A 14 -8.87 7.78 -11.43
C LEU A 14 -10.21 7.82 -12.18
N ASP A 15 -10.29 7.15 -13.34
CA ASP A 15 -11.53 6.56 -13.85
C ASP A 15 -11.53 5.04 -13.56
N THR A 16 -10.50 4.34 -14.06
CA THR A 16 -10.11 2.99 -13.61
C THR A 16 -8.58 2.88 -13.61
N CYS A 17 -8.02 2.14 -12.67
CA CYS A 17 -6.59 2.13 -12.36
C CYS A 17 -6.09 0.70 -12.18
N SER A 18 -4.95 0.39 -12.80
CA SER A 18 -4.21 -0.85 -12.58
C SER A 18 -3.04 -0.61 -11.63
N LEU A 19 -2.37 -1.69 -11.17
CA LEU A 19 -1.19 -1.54 -10.30
C LEU A 19 -0.09 -0.65 -10.92
N ALA A 20 0.05 -0.67 -12.25
CA ALA A 20 1.03 0.16 -12.98
C ALA A 20 0.73 1.66 -12.91
N ASP A 21 -0.53 2.04 -12.69
CA ASP A 21 -0.96 3.44 -12.61
C ASP A 21 -0.85 4.01 -11.18
N MET A 22 -0.72 3.13 -10.18
CA MET A 22 -0.67 3.48 -8.77
C MET A 22 0.48 4.43 -8.34
N PRO A 23 1.68 4.44 -8.97
CA PRO A 23 2.69 5.45 -8.69
C PRO A 23 2.17 6.89 -8.85
N ARG A 24 1.43 7.15 -9.93
CA ARG A 24 0.85 8.47 -10.22
C ARG A 24 -0.21 8.86 -9.20
N LEU A 25 -1.00 7.88 -8.75
CA LEU A 25 -1.97 8.06 -7.69
C LEU A 25 -1.28 8.40 -6.36
N CYS A 26 -0.22 7.68 -6.00
CA CYS A 26 0.54 7.94 -4.77
C CYS A 26 1.12 9.35 -4.78
N GLU A 27 1.72 9.76 -5.91
CA GLU A 27 2.24 11.11 -6.10
C GLU A 27 1.13 12.17 -5.95
N ALA A 28 0.03 12.04 -6.68
CA ALA A 28 -1.08 13.00 -6.62
C ALA A 28 -1.69 13.09 -5.21
N ALA A 29 -1.88 11.96 -4.54
CA ALA A 29 -2.42 11.90 -3.18
C ALA A 29 -1.37 12.19 -2.09
N ASN A 30 -0.12 12.51 -2.45
CA ASN A 30 0.99 12.72 -1.52
C ASN A 30 1.12 11.56 -0.50
N LEU A 31 1.17 10.34 -1.04
CA LEU A 31 1.37 9.08 -0.32
C LEU A 31 2.73 8.47 -0.69
N PRO A 32 3.38 7.72 0.22
CA PRO A 32 4.65 7.08 -0.09
C PRO A 32 4.54 6.14 -1.30
N LEU A 33 5.49 6.24 -2.24
CA LEU A 33 5.48 5.51 -3.51
C LEU A 33 5.32 3.98 -3.34
N TYR A 34 6.04 3.39 -2.38
CA TYR A 34 6.05 1.95 -2.16
C TYR A 34 4.79 1.43 -1.44
N TRP A 35 3.84 2.30 -1.09
CA TRP A 35 2.51 1.88 -0.64
C TRP A 35 1.59 1.52 -1.81
N LYS A 36 2.02 1.75 -3.06
CA LYS A 36 1.24 1.49 -4.28
C LYS A 36 0.59 0.10 -4.29
N HIS A 37 1.35 -0.95 -3.92
CA HIS A 37 0.84 -2.31 -3.91
C HIS A 37 -0.16 -2.56 -2.76
N PRO A 38 0.18 -2.29 -1.48
CA PRO A 38 -0.79 -2.39 -0.37
C PRO A 38 -2.09 -1.62 -0.58
N ILE A 39 -2.00 -0.38 -1.09
CA ILE A 39 -3.18 0.43 -1.40
C ILE A 39 -3.99 -0.29 -2.47
N PHE A 40 -3.38 -0.69 -3.59
CA PHE A 40 -4.09 -1.35 -4.68
C PHE A 40 -4.82 -2.62 -4.21
N MET A 41 -4.13 -3.46 -3.42
CA MET A 41 -4.74 -4.66 -2.81
C MET A 41 -5.92 -4.32 -1.90
N SER A 42 -5.81 -3.25 -1.10
CA SER A 42 -6.93 -2.75 -0.29
C SER A 42 -8.11 -2.27 -1.13
N LEU A 43 -7.86 -1.59 -2.25
CA LEU A 43 -8.91 -1.07 -3.13
C LEU A 43 -9.67 -2.20 -3.83
N THR A 44 -8.95 -3.21 -4.33
CA THR A 44 -9.54 -4.33 -5.07
C THR A 44 -9.97 -5.48 -4.17
N LYS A 45 -9.65 -5.43 -2.87
CA LYS A 45 -9.81 -6.55 -1.92
C LYS A 45 -9.09 -7.83 -2.40
N GLY A 46 -7.96 -7.66 -3.08
CA GLY A 46 -7.18 -8.76 -3.66
C GLY A 46 -7.75 -9.37 -4.94
N GLU A 47 -8.87 -8.86 -5.46
CA GLU A 47 -9.44 -9.36 -6.71
C GLU A 47 -8.61 -8.89 -7.93
N PRO A 48 -8.47 -9.71 -8.99
CA PRO A 48 -7.74 -9.37 -10.21
C PRO A 48 -8.57 -8.45 -11.12
N ARG A 49 -8.91 -7.26 -10.61
CA ARG A 49 -9.67 -6.21 -11.31
C ARG A 49 -8.98 -4.87 -11.20
N ARG A 50 -9.44 -3.90 -11.99
CA ARG A 50 -9.02 -2.50 -11.84
C ARG A 50 -9.67 -1.88 -10.60
N ALA A 51 -8.93 -0.98 -9.96
CA ALA A 51 -9.46 -0.12 -8.91
C ALA A 51 -10.17 1.09 -9.52
N SER A 52 -11.27 1.52 -8.91
CA SER A 52 -12.02 2.70 -9.32
C SER A 52 -11.82 3.87 -8.36
N LEU A 53 -12.26 5.06 -8.77
CA LEU A 53 -12.34 6.20 -7.86
C LEU A 53 -13.26 5.95 -6.66
N MET A 54 -14.33 5.17 -6.85
CA MET A 54 -15.23 4.81 -5.76
C MET A 54 -14.53 3.93 -4.72
N ASP A 55 -13.75 2.94 -5.16
CA ASP A 55 -12.94 2.09 -4.26
C ASP A 55 -11.99 2.97 -3.44
N PHE A 56 -11.23 3.86 -4.09
CA PHE A 56 -10.28 4.75 -3.42
C PHE A 56 -10.97 5.68 -2.42
N THR A 57 -12.09 6.28 -2.80
CA THR A 57 -12.83 7.21 -1.93
C THR A 57 -13.39 6.49 -0.71
N ALA A 58 -13.93 5.29 -0.90
CA ALA A 58 -14.45 4.46 0.21
C ALA A 58 -13.32 4.06 1.16
N TRP A 59 -12.22 3.53 0.62
CA TRP A 59 -11.03 3.16 1.38
C TRP A 59 -10.43 4.35 2.15
N TRP A 60 -10.26 5.50 1.49
CA TRP A 60 -9.68 6.69 2.12
C TRP A 60 -10.53 7.19 3.29
N ARG A 61 -11.86 7.23 3.13
CA ARG A 61 -12.79 7.62 4.20
C ARG A 61 -12.74 6.64 5.38
N ALA A 62 -12.71 5.34 5.10
CA ALA A 62 -12.64 4.31 6.13
C ALA A 62 -11.29 4.33 6.88
N MET A 63 -10.17 4.51 6.18
CA MET A 63 -8.85 4.64 6.79
C MET A 63 -8.77 5.89 7.67
N THR A 64 -9.17 7.06 7.15
CA THR A 64 -9.01 8.34 7.85
C THR A 64 -9.94 8.52 9.05
N SER A 65 -11.02 7.74 9.15
CA SER A 65 -11.90 7.76 10.32
C SER A 65 -11.32 7.08 11.55
N VAL A 66 -10.36 6.16 11.38
CA VAL A 66 -9.75 5.38 12.49
C VAL A 66 -8.25 5.55 12.63
N ALA A 67 -7.53 5.96 11.58
CA ALA A 67 -6.08 6.09 11.56
C ALA A 67 -5.64 7.55 11.37
N HIS A 68 -5.18 8.15 12.47
CA HIS A 68 -4.96 9.60 12.56
C HIS A 68 -3.51 10.04 12.31
N ASP A 69 -2.55 9.13 12.40
CA ASP A 69 -1.15 9.35 12.04
C ASP A 69 -0.70 8.44 10.88
N GLU A 70 0.52 8.64 10.40
CA GLU A 70 1.06 7.90 9.26
C GLU A 70 1.32 6.42 9.57
N ALA A 71 1.79 6.10 10.79
CA ALA A 71 2.05 4.72 11.20
C ALA A 71 0.75 3.92 11.29
N ALA A 72 -0.30 4.48 11.89
CA ALA A 72 -1.62 3.86 11.98
C ALA A 72 -2.24 3.65 10.59
N ARG A 73 -2.04 4.59 9.65
CA ARG A 73 -2.52 4.45 8.27
C ARG A 73 -1.78 3.36 7.51
N PHE A 74 -0.48 3.23 7.74
CA PHE A 74 0.32 2.15 7.18
C PHE A 74 -0.22 0.79 7.64
N VAL A 75 -0.41 0.61 8.95
CA VAL A 75 -0.96 -0.62 9.52
C VAL A 75 -2.37 -0.89 9.00
N TYR A 76 -3.23 0.13 8.95
CA TYR A 76 -4.58 -0.01 8.39
C TYR A 76 -4.53 -0.51 6.94
N THR A 77 -3.65 0.06 6.11
CA THR A 77 -3.55 -0.26 4.68
C THR A 77 -3.11 -1.70 4.45
N LEU A 78 -2.19 -2.22 5.27
CA LEU A 78 -1.69 -3.59 5.12
C LEU A 78 -2.65 -4.64 5.72
N THR A 79 -3.36 -4.29 6.80
CA THR A 79 -4.23 -5.24 7.52
C THR A 79 -5.71 -5.18 7.09
N GLY A 80 -6.06 -4.22 6.24
CA GLY A 80 -7.46 -3.86 5.97
C GLY A 80 -8.21 -3.35 7.19
N GLY A 81 -7.50 -2.87 8.21
CA GLY A 81 -8.07 -2.40 9.48
C GLY A 81 -8.49 -3.50 10.46
N ASN A 82 -8.22 -4.77 10.16
CA ASN A 82 -8.62 -5.90 11.02
C ASN A 82 -7.77 -6.03 12.29
N LYS A 83 -6.56 -5.47 12.29
CA LYS A 83 -5.57 -5.62 13.37
C LYS A 83 -4.80 -4.31 13.58
N SER A 84 -4.19 -4.16 14.75
CA SER A 84 -3.32 -3.02 15.10
C SER A 84 -1.83 -3.36 15.12
N PHE A 85 -1.47 -4.47 14.48
CA PHE A 85 -0.10 -4.96 14.32
C PHE A 85 0.03 -5.56 12.92
N LEU A 86 1.26 -5.66 12.44
CA LEU A 86 1.64 -6.32 11.20
C LEU A 86 2.35 -7.61 11.51
N SER A 87 1.93 -8.69 10.86
CA SER A 87 2.74 -9.90 10.78
C SER A 87 3.61 -9.88 9.53
N ARG A 88 4.56 -10.82 9.46
CA ARG A 88 5.39 -11.04 8.27
C ARG A 88 4.57 -11.15 6.98
N GLU A 89 3.47 -11.88 7.03
CA GLU A 89 2.62 -12.17 5.88
C GLU A 89 1.96 -10.90 5.33
N ASP A 90 1.61 -9.95 6.21
CA ASP A 90 1.02 -8.68 5.81
C ASP A 90 2.01 -7.83 4.99
N LEU A 91 3.31 -7.94 5.28
CA LEU A 91 4.38 -7.20 4.59
C LEU A 91 4.85 -7.86 3.30
N TYR A 92 4.66 -9.18 3.16
CA TYR A 92 5.21 -9.98 2.07
C TYR A 92 4.92 -9.39 0.68
N GLY A 93 3.65 -9.07 0.40
CA GLY A 93 3.25 -8.52 -0.90
C GLY A 93 3.89 -7.16 -1.21
N MET A 94 4.08 -6.31 -0.18
CA MET A 94 4.75 -5.02 -0.34
C MET A 94 6.24 -5.19 -0.63
N VAL A 95 6.92 -6.06 0.12
CA VAL A 95 8.36 -6.32 -0.05
C VAL A 95 8.63 -6.93 -1.43
N MET A 96 7.78 -7.86 -1.87
CA MET A 96 7.85 -8.43 -3.21
C MET A 96 7.69 -7.36 -4.30
N ASP A 97 6.75 -6.43 -4.15
CA ASP A 97 6.61 -5.31 -5.09
C ASP A 97 7.83 -4.39 -5.11
N ILE A 98 8.43 -4.11 -3.95
CA ILE A 98 9.67 -3.31 -3.85
C ILE A 98 10.81 -4.01 -4.57
N MET A 99 11.01 -5.31 -4.34
CA MET A 99 12.06 -6.09 -5.00
C MET A 99 11.93 -6.03 -6.54
N HIS A 100 10.69 -6.16 -7.03
CA HIS A 100 10.41 -6.14 -8.48
C HIS A 100 10.38 -4.76 -9.11
N THR A 101 10.32 -3.68 -8.34
CA THR A 101 10.15 -2.32 -8.91
C THR A 101 11.21 -1.30 -8.49
N HIS A 102 11.97 -1.55 -7.43
CA HIS A 102 13.05 -0.67 -7.00
C HIS A 102 14.26 -0.79 -7.95
N PRO A 103 14.76 0.31 -8.56
CA PRO A 103 15.89 0.26 -9.50
C PRO A 103 17.16 -0.32 -8.88
N GLY A 104 17.44 0.03 -7.62
CA GLY A 104 18.59 -0.51 -6.88
C GLY A 104 18.49 -1.98 -6.47
N LEU A 105 17.38 -2.68 -6.77
CA LEU A 105 17.20 -4.11 -6.49
C LEU A 105 17.01 -4.94 -7.77
N GLU A 106 17.34 -4.38 -8.94
CA GLU A 106 17.23 -5.10 -10.22
C GLU A 106 17.99 -6.44 -10.21
N PHE A 107 19.17 -6.48 -9.59
CA PHE A 107 19.96 -7.71 -9.43
C PHE A 107 19.24 -8.80 -8.61
N CYS A 108 18.37 -8.42 -7.67
CA CYS A 108 17.59 -9.38 -6.90
C CYS A 108 16.46 -9.99 -7.73
N ARG A 109 15.96 -9.31 -8.77
CA ARG A 109 14.82 -9.79 -9.57
C ARG A 109 15.13 -11.08 -10.32
N GLU A 110 16.35 -11.22 -10.80
CA GLU A 110 16.82 -12.42 -11.50
C GLU A 110 17.15 -13.57 -10.54
N ALA A 111 17.37 -13.26 -9.27
CA ALA A 111 17.75 -14.20 -8.22
C ALA A 111 16.53 -14.78 -7.49
N VAL A 112 15.62 -15.43 -8.24
CA VAL A 112 14.30 -15.91 -7.73
C VAL A 112 14.43 -16.84 -6.52
N ASP A 113 15.49 -17.66 -6.45
CA ASP A 113 15.77 -18.57 -5.33
C ASP A 113 16.08 -17.85 -3.99
N PHE A 114 16.18 -16.52 -4.02
CA PHE A 114 16.45 -15.67 -2.85
C PHE A 114 15.27 -14.78 -2.47
N HIS A 115 14.17 -14.77 -3.25
CA HIS A 115 13.04 -13.87 -3.01
C HIS A 115 12.39 -14.13 -1.65
N ASP A 116 12.04 -15.39 -1.37
CA ASP A 116 11.43 -15.78 -0.10
C ASP A 116 12.38 -15.51 1.08
N LYS A 117 13.66 -15.84 0.93
CA LYS A 117 14.69 -15.60 1.96
C LYS A 117 14.84 -14.12 2.27
N TYR A 118 14.79 -13.27 1.24
CA TYR A 118 14.88 -11.83 1.41
C TYR A 118 13.62 -11.28 2.11
N CYS A 119 12.44 -11.75 1.73
CA CYS A 119 11.18 -11.41 2.41
C CYS A 119 11.21 -11.82 3.88
N ASP A 120 11.69 -13.02 4.20
CA ASP A 120 11.79 -13.52 5.57
C ASP A 120 12.68 -12.67 6.48
N VAL A 121 13.82 -12.21 5.94
CA VAL A 121 14.79 -11.38 6.69
C VAL A 121 14.29 -9.95 6.88
N THR A 122 13.55 -9.41 5.91
CA THR A 122 13.12 -7.99 5.92
C THR A 122 11.76 -7.77 6.58
N SER A 123 10.90 -8.79 6.59
CA SER A 123 9.55 -8.70 7.14
C SER A 123 9.54 -9.18 8.60
N VAL A 124 9.48 -8.22 9.52
CA VAL A 124 9.41 -8.44 10.97
C VAL A 124 8.05 -8.05 11.52
N ASP A 125 7.65 -8.64 12.64
CA ASP A 125 6.40 -8.27 13.31
C ASP A 125 6.49 -6.84 13.85
N VAL A 126 5.54 -5.99 13.48
CA VAL A 126 5.49 -4.59 13.90
C VAL A 126 4.21 -4.33 14.67
N SER A 127 4.32 -3.93 15.93
CA SER A 127 3.17 -3.48 16.74
C SER A 127 3.15 -1.96 16.86
N VAL A 128 2.03 -1.33 16.49
CA VAL A 128 1.83 0.10 16.72
C VAL A 128 1.10 0.28 18.04
N ALA A 129 1.80 0.85 19.03
CA ALA A 129 1.18 1.24 20.30
C ALA A 129 0.16 2.36 20.02
N ARG A 130 -1.13 2.08 20.19
CA ARG A 130 -2.17 3.11 20.13
C ARG A 130 -1.94 4.07 21.30
N LYS A 131 -1.66 5.35 21.01
CA LYS A 131 -1.78 6.43 21.99
C LYS A 131 -3.23 6.86 22.11
#